data_AF-A0A1H4A6W7-F1
#
_entry.id   AF-A0A1H4A6W7-F1
#
_cell.length_a   1.000
_cell.length_b   1.000
_cell.length_c   1.000
_cell.angle_alpha   90.00
_cell.angle_beta   90.00
_cell.angle_gamma   90.00
#
_symmetry.space_group_name_H-M   'P 1'
#
loop_
_entity.id
_entity.type
_entity.pdbx_description
1 polymer ?
#
loop_
_entity_poly.entity_id
_entity_poly.type
_entity_poly.pdbx_seq_one_letter_code
_entity_poly.pdbx_strand_id
1 'polypeptide(L)'
;MLRSLLLLCAICITFATMAQKPYLVRIVGSYDSTAVTELYNSTPIGIRFVYSDSSILQTTGYLQGNTRWNKLNVSSSNGSIQNGVLQFNRTQLVKDNYRITLTVNTEENHQFQTTLQFPQVIGIRFNLYTDSIKRNIHYYLNVEGKFSSGKVYPLDTSALRFAASDGQILGQDLLLPLQDTVKTVTVEAWYKPNSKYYIRAQVPVKQAPDNDSLLTNPNDLFKKKRRN
;
A
#
# COMPACT_ATOMS: atom_id res chain seq x y z
N MET A 1 -34.78 -66.21 -16.52
CA MET A 1 -33.94 -65.89 -15.33
C MET A 1 -32.72 -65.03 -15.66
N LEU A 2 -32.05 -65.21 -16.80
CA LEU A 2 -30.86 -64.42 -17.19
C LEU A 2 -31.13 -62.90 -17.38
N ARG A 3 -32.33 -62.51 -17.84
CA ARG A 3 -32.73 -61.11 -18.03
C ARG A 3 -32.91 -60.33 -16.71
N SER A 4 -33.35 -60.99 -15.63
CA SER A 4 -33.45 -60.36 -14.30
C SER A 4 -32.07 -60.14 -13.65
N LEU A 5 -31.10 -61.01 -13.95
CA LEU A 5 -29.75 -60.92 -13.42
C LEU A 5 -28.97 -59.73 -14.03
N LEU A 6 -29.15 -59.50 -15.34
CA LEU A 6 -28.57 -58.34 -16.05
C LEU A 6 -29.17 -57.01 -15.57
N LEU A 7 -30.45 -56.97 -15.22
CA LEU A 7 -31.10 -55.77 -14.68
C LEU A 7 -30.60 -55.42 -13.26
N LEU A 8 -30.35 -56.43 -12.41
CA LEU A 8 -29.76 -56.23 -11.08
C LEU A 8 -28.31 -55.72 -11.16
N CYS A 9 -27.50 -56.25 -12.08
CA CYS A 9 -26.13 -55.75 -12.30
C CYS A 9 -26.11 -54.30 -12.80
N ALA A 10 -27.03 -53.91 -13.68
CA ALA A 10 -27.13 -52.53 -14.16
C ALA A 10 -27.51 -51.55 -13.03
N ILE A 11 -28.38 -51.96 -12.12
CA ILE A 11 -28.76 -51.16 -10.94
C ILE A 11 -27.58 -51.01 -9.96
N CYS A 12 -26.79 -52.07 -9.73
CA CYS A 12 -25.60 -52.00 -8.88
C CYS A 12 -24.48 -51.10 -9.45
N ILE A 13 -24.33 -51.03 -10.78
CA ILE A 13 -23.35 -50.12 -11.42
C ILE A 13 -23.78 -48.65 -11.26
N THR A 14 -25.08 -48.34 -11.26
CA THR A 14 -25.57 -46.97 -11.02
C THR A 14 -25.43 -46.50 -9.57
N PHE A 15 -25.30 -47.41 -8.59
CA PHE A 15 -25.03 -47.04 -7.20
C PHE A 15 -23.54 -46.82 -6.89
N ALA A 16 -22.63 -47.28 -7.77
CA ALA A 16 -21.20 -47.06 -7.61
C ALA A 16 -20.77 -45.65 -8.04
N THR A 17 -21.62 -44.89 -8.74
CA THR A 17 -21.45 -43.44 -8.89
C THR A 17 -21.98 -42.71 -7.67
N MET A 18 -21.50 -43.07 -6.48
CA MET A 18 -21.47 -42.14 -5.36
C MET A 18 -20.51 -41.03 -5.78
N ALA A 19 -21.04 -39.98 -6.42
CA ALA A 19 -20.28 -38.79 -6.75
C ALA A 19 -19.67 -38.28 -5.44
N GLN A 20 -18.37 -38.52 -5.25
CA GLN A 20 -17.63 -38.03 -4.10
C GLN A 20 -17.82 -36.52 -4.06
N LYS A 21 -18.27 -36.00 -2.92
CA LYS A 21 -18.41 -34.55 -2.75
C LYS A 21 -17.04 -33.92 -3.01
N PRO A 22 -16.96 -32.87 -3.84
CA PRO A 22 -15.70 -32.24 -4.14
C PRO A 22 -15.11 -31.67 -2.85
N TYR A 23 -13.89 -32.09 -2.52
CA TYR A 23 -13.15 -31.57 -1.37
C TYR A 23 -12.24 -30.40 -1.78
N LEU A 24 -11.95 -29.52 -0.83
CA LEU A 24 -11.11 -28.36 -1.04
C LEU A 24 -9.65 -28.78 -1.23
N VAL A 25 -9.03 -28.36 -2.35
CA VAL A 25 -7.64 -28.71 -2.68
C VAL A 25 -6.69 -27.60 -2.24
N ARG A 26 -7.03 -26.34 -2.52
CA ARG A 26 -6.22 -25.18 -2.14
C ARG A 26 -7.04 -23.91 -2.05
N ILE A 27 -6.46 -22.91 -1.41
CA ILE A 27 -6.95 -21.54 -1.42
C ILE A 27 -5.97 -20.61 -2.13
N VAL A 28 -6.49 -19.57 -2.75
CA VAL A 28 -5.69 -18.50 -3.38
C VAL A 28 -6.19 -17.17 -2.86
N GLY A 29 -5.33 -16.48 -2.11
CA GLY A 29 -5.59 -15.15 -1.58
C GLY A 29 -5.16 -14.06 -2.55
N SER A 30 -5.90 -12.96 -2.53
CA SER A 30 -5.58 -11.74 -3.26
C SER A 30 -6.08 -10.52 -2.49
N TYR A 31 -5.55 -9.35 -2.80
CA TYR A 31 -6.01 -8.08 -2.24
C TYR A 31 -6.24 -7.07 -3.36
N ASP A 32 -7.00 -6.04 -3.05
CA ASP A 32 -7.27 -4.96 -3.97
C ASP A 32 -6.03 -4.06 -4.14
N SER A 33 -5.32 -4.28 -5.25
CA SER A 33 -4.15 -3.47 -5.62
C SER A 33 -4.46 -1.98 -5.88
N THR A 34 -5.74 -1.62 -6.05
CA THR A 34 -6.16 -0.22 -6.20
C THR A 34 -6.25 0.50 -4.85
N ALA A 35 -6.31 -0.23 -3.73
CA ALA A 35 -6.54 0.30 -2.38
C ALA A 35 -5.34 1.01 -1.71
N VAL A 36 -4.39 1.57 -2.48
CA VAL A 36 -3.23 2.39 -2.02
C VAL A 36 -2.56 1.84 -0.74
N THR A 37 -2.28 0.53 -0.73
CA THR A 37 -1.68 -0.20 0.40
C THR A 37 -0.28 0.28 0.76
N GLU A 38 0.37 0.97 -0.17
CA GLU A 38 1.63 1.67 0.02
C GLU A 38 1.56 2.67 1.19
N LEU A 39 0.41 3.33 1.36
CA LEU A 39 0.20 4.39 2.35
C LEU A 39 -0.74 3.95 3.48
N TYR A 40 -1.77 3.14 3.18
CA TYR A 40 -2.78 2.76 4.16
C TYR A 40 -2.62 1.33 4.69
N ASN A 41 -2.99 1.16 5.96
CA ASN A 41 -2.89 -0.08 6.72
C ASN A 41 -4.14 -0.97 6.56
N SER A 42 -4.85 -0.81 5.45
CA SER A 42 -6.13 -1.47 5.21
C SER A 42 -6.30 -1.77 3.73
N THR A 43 -6.81 -2.95 3.39
CA THR A 43 -7.18 -3.29 2.02
C THR A 43 -8.30 -4.34 1.99
N PRO A 44 -9.26 -4.21 1.05
CA PRO A 44 -10.12 -5.32 0.70
C PRO A 44 -9.30 -6.53 0.25
N ILE A 45 -9.64 -7.70 0.77
CA ILE A 45 -9.04 -8.99 0.42
C ILE A 45 -10.10 -9.92 -0.15
N GLY A 46 -9.65 -10.97 -0.81
CA GLY A 46 -10.51 -12.04 -1.28
C GLY A 46 -9.79 -13.37 -1.35
N ILE A 47 -10.56 -14.44 -1.14
CA ILE A 47 -10.08 -15.82 -1.15
C ILE A 47 -10.87 -16.59 -2.21
N ARG A 48 -10.14 -17.27 -3.10
CA ARG A 48 -10.67 -18.28 -4.02
C ARG A 48 -10.42 -19.67 -3.44
N PHE A 49 -11.46 -20.48 -3.39
CA PHE A 49 -11.44 -21.88 -2.96
C PHE A 49 -11.46 -22.74 -4.22
N VAL A 50 -10.45 -23.57 -4.41
CA VAL A 50 -10.33 -24.46 -5.58
C VAL A 50 -10.55 -25.89 -5.12
N TYR A 51 -11.58 -26.53 -5.65
CA TYR A 51 -11.98 -27.89 -5.29
C TYR A 51 -11.40 -28.93 -6.25
N SER A 52 -11.48 -30.20 -5.86
CA SER A 52 -10.95 -31.35 -6.61
C SER A 52 -11.62 -31.58 -7.97
N ASP A 53 -12.87 -31.14 -8.13
CA ASP A 53 -13.61 -31.15 -9.39
C ASP A 53 -13.33 -29.90 -10.27
N SER A 54 -12.34 -29.09 -9.89
CA SER A 54 -12.01 -27.80 -10.51
C SER A 54 -13.07 -26.70 -10.35
N SER A 55 -14.14 -26.92 -9.58
CA SER A 55 -15.07 -25.86 -9.23
C SER A 55 -14.38 -24.81 -8.35
N ILE A 56 -14.83 -23.56 -8.47
CA ILE A 56 -14.25 -22.42 -7.76
C ILE A 56 -15.35 -21.69 -7.00
N LEU A 57 -15.15 -21.50 -5.69
CA LEU A 57 -15.92 -20.56 -4.90
C LEU A 57 -15.06 -19.35 -4.55
N GLN A 58 -15.69 -18.19 -4.43
CA GLN A 58 -15.01 -16.94 -4.14
C GLN A 58 -15.75 -16.16 -3.06
N THR A 59 -14.99 -15.43 -2.26
CA THR A 59 -15.55 -14.56 -1.23
C THR A 59 -16.29 -13.36 -1.84
N THR A 60 -17.38 -12.93 -1.19
CA THR A 60 -18.07 -11.67 -1.48
C THR A 60 -17.15 -10.45 -1.29
N GLY A 61 -17.49 -9.31 -1.89
CA GLY A 61 -16.71 -8.07 -1.77
C GLY A 61 -15.74 -7.91 -2.94
N TYR A 62 -14.44 -7.79 -2.66
CA TYR A 62 -13.41 -7.57 -3.70
C TYR A 62 -13.50 -8.54 -4.88
N LEU A 63 -13.67 -9.84 -4.62
CA LEU A 63 -13.76 -10.86 -5.68
C LEU A 63 -15.17 -11.04 -6.25
N GLN A 64 -16.19 -10.34 -5.73
CA GLN A 64 -17.58 -10.42 -6.20
C GLN A 64 -18.15 -11.86 -6.23
N GLY A 65 -17.68 -12.72 -5.34
CA GLY A 65 -18.18 -14.09 -5.20
C GLY A 65 -19.41 -14.20 -4.29
N ASN A 66 -19.84 -15.45 -4.04
CA ASN A 66 -21.05 -15.74 -3.26
C ASN A 66 -20.75 -16.24 -1.82
N THR A 67 -19.50 -16.52 -1.49
CA THR A 67 -19.10 -16.99 -0.16
C THR A 67 -19.02 -15.83 0.82
N ARG A 68 -19.95 -15.77 1.77
CA ARG A 68 -19.98 -14.70 2.78
C ARG A 68 -18.87 -14.88 3.82
N TRP A 69 -18.21 -13.79 4.19
CA TRP A 69 -17.12 -13.78 5.17
C TRP A 69 -17.49 -14.30 6.54
N ASN A 70 -18.72 -14.04 7.00
CA ASN A 70 -19.20 -14.53 8.30
C ASN A 70 -19.38 -16.06 8.37
N LYS A 71 -19.28 -16.76 7.24
CA LYS A 71 -19.29 -18.23 7.18
C LYS A 71 -17.88 -18.84 7.18
N LEU A 72 -16.84 -18.02 7.22
CA LEU A 72 -15.46 -18.46 7.14
C LEU A 72 -14.75 -18.20 8.46
N ASN A 73 -13.97 -19.18 8.92
CA ASN A 73 -13.00 -18.98 9.99
C ASN A 73 -11.66 -18.61 9.36
N VAL A 74 -11.39 -17.31 9.24
CA VAL A 74 -10.17 -16.77 8.63
C VAL A 74 -9.37 -15.97 9.64
N SER A 75 -8.07 -16.24 9.73
CA SER A 75 -7.13 -15.44 10.51
C SER A 75 -5.99 -14.91 9.64
N SER A 76 -5.30 -13.89 10.15
CA SER A 76 -4.15 -13.24 9.51
C SER A 76 -2.92 -13.38 10.41
N SER A 77 -1.74 -13.56 9.81
CA SER A 77 -0.47 -13.47 10.54
C SER A 77 -0.13 -12.06 11.01
N ASN A 78 -0.79 -11.03 10.46
CA ASN A 78 -0.61 -9.64 10.83
C ASN A 78 -1.94 -8.89 10.77
N GLY A 79 -2.39 -8.41 11.93
CA GLY A 79 -3.62 -7.64 12.09
C GLY A 79 -4.89 -8.48 12.09
N SER A 80 -6.00 -7.91 11.61
CA SER A 80 -7.34 -8.50 11.71
C SER A 80 -8.09 -8.43 10.38
N ILE A 81 -9.06 -9.34 10.21
CA ILE A 81 -9.92 -9.39 9.04
C ILE A 81 -11.35 -9.17 9.50
N GLN A 82 -12.03 -8.19 8.91
CA GLN A 82 -13.44 -7.93 9.16
C GLN A 82 -14.17 -7.77 7.84
N ASN A 83 -15.14 -8.66 7.57
CA ASN A 83 -15.98 -8.63 6.37
C ASN A 83 -15.19 -8.47 5.05
N GLY A 84 -14.05 -9.15 4.94
CA GLY A 84 -13.20 -9.11 3.75
C GLY A 84 -12.32 -7.87 3.64
N VAL A 85 -12.18 -7.09 4.70
CA VAL A 85 -11.19 -6.02 4.80
C VAL A 85 -10.11 -6.46 5.77
N LEU A 86 -8.86 -6.48 5.31
CA LEU A 86 -7.69 -6.73 6.13
C LEU A 86 -7.16 -5.41 6.66
N GLN A 87 -7.11 -5.26 7.98
CA GLN A 87 -6.35 -4.21 8.65
C GLN A 87 -5.04 -4.81 9.17
N PHE A 88 -3.91 -4.15 8.93
CA PHE A 88 -2.58 -4.69 9.27
C PHE A 88 -1.66 -3.65 9.90
N ASN A 89 -0.64 -4.10 10.61
CA ASN A 89 0.39 -3.23 11.19
C ASN A 89 1.59 -3.12 10.24
N ARG A 90 1.90 -1.92 9.74
CA ARG A 90 3.02 -1.69 8.82
C ARG A 90 4.39 -2.01 9.40
N THR A 91 4.62 -1.68 10.67
CA THR A 91 5.90 -1.98 11.33
C THR A 91 6.15 -3.48 11.38
N GLN A 92 5.10 -4.27 11.65
CA GLN A 92 5.19 -5.72 11.59
C GLN A 92 5.32 -6.23 10.14
N LEU A 93 4.59 -5.63 9.19
CA LEU A 93 4.66 -5.99 7.78
C LEU A 93 6.09 -5.87 7.21
N VAL A 94 6.82 -4.81 7.59
CA VAL A 94 8.24 -4.64 7.24
C VAL A 94 9.07 -5.82 7.76
N LYS A 95 8.89 -6.20 9.04
CA LYS A 95 9.63 -7.32 9.66
C LYS A 95 9.34 -8.65 8.98
N ASP A 96 8.12 -8.82 8.48
CA ASP A 96 7.66 -10.01 7.78
C ASP A 96 7.98 -10.00 6.27
N ASN A 97 8.91 -9.14 5.83
CA ASN A 97 9.30 -8.99 4.42
C ASN A 97 8.10 -8.72 3.49
N TYR A 98 7.17 -7.89 3.97
CA TYR A 98 5.95 -7.49 3.27
C TYR A 98 5.03 -8.66 2.89
N ARG A 99 5.06 -9.74 3.69
CA ARG A 99 4.19 -10.90 3.53
C ARG A 99 3.16 -10.98 4.65
N ILE A 100 1.92 -11.29 4.29
CA ILE A 100 0.86 -11.62 5.24
C ILE A 100 0.30 -12.98 4.85
N THR A 101 0.31 -13.93 5.77
CA THR A 101 -0.31 -15.24 5.57
C THR A 101 -1.74 -15.22 6.09
N LEU A 102 -2.68 -15.54 5.21
CA LEU A 102 -4.06 -15.81 5.57
C LEU A 102 -4.21 -17.30 5.83
N THR A 103 -4.86 -17.64 6.94
CA THR A 103 -5.22 -19.01 7.30
C THR A 103 -6.73 -19.13 7.26
N VAL A 104 -7.24 -20.15 6.57
CA VAL A 104 -8.65 -20.56 6.61
C VAL A 104 -8.74 -21.92 7.29
N ASN A 105 -9.53 -21.98 8.37
CA ASN A 105 -9.85 -23.23 9.06
C ASN A 105 -11.20 -23.74 8.56
N THR A 106 -11.27 -25.01 8.17
CA THR A 106 -12.54 -25.66 7.83
C THR A 106 -13.17 -26.31 9.05
N GLU A 107 -14.46 -26.66 8.95
CA GLU A 107 -15.20 -27.38 10.00
C GLU A 107 -14.59 -28.76 10.32
N GLU A 108 -13.87 -29.35 9.37
CA GLU A 108 -13.17 -30.63 9.50
C GLU A 108 -11.76 -30.50 10.11
N ASN A 109 -11.42 -29.35 10.70
CA ASN A 109 -10.10 -29.00 11.24
C ASN A 109 -8.96 -29.04 10.19
N HIS A 110 -9.27 -29.00 8.89
CA HIS A 110 -8.26 -28.82 7.86
C HIS A 110 -7.88 -27.34 7.77
N GLN A 111 -6.58 -27.05 7.76
CA GLN A 111 -6.05 -25.70 7.66
C GLN A 111 -5.50 -25.45 6.25
N PHE A 112 -5.98 -24.41 5.61
CA PHE A 112 -5.46 -23.95 4.32
C PHE A 112 -4.82 -22.58 4.48
N GLN A 113 -3.67 -22.37 3.82
CA GLN A 113 -2.94 -21.11 3.90
C GLN A 113 -2.68 -20.52 2.52
N THR A 114 -2.62 -19.19 2.46
CA THR A 114 -2.19 -18.44 1.29
C THR A 114 -1.44 -17.19 1.76
N THR A 115 -0.42 -16.78 1.00
CA THR A 115 0.37 -15.59 1.32
C THR A 115 0.04 -14.46 0.38
N LEU A 116 -0.19 -13.27 0.93
CA LEU A 116 -0.29 -12.01 0.23
C LEU A 116 1.07 -11.32 0.26
N GLN A 117 1.55 -10.85 -0.90
CA GLN A 117 2.76 -10.03 -1.01
C GLN A 117 2.38 -8.57 -1.23
N PHE A 118 2.72 -7.72 -0.26
CA PHE A 118 2.45 -6.29 -0.30
C PHE A 118 3.59 -5.51 -0.97
N PRO A 119 3.32 -4.31 -1.49
CA PRO A 119 4.34 -3.45 -2.06
C PRO A 119 5.31 -2.93 -0.99
N GLN A 120 6.58 -2.82 -1.36
CA GLN A 120 7.63 -2.28 -0.51
C GLN A 120 8.36 -1.12 -1.18
N VAL A 121 9.01 -0.26 -0.39
CA VAL A 121 9.87 0.80 -0.91
C VAL A 121 11.13 0.18 -1.52
N ILE A 122 11.37 0.50 -2.79
CA ILE A 122 12.54 0.06 -3.56
C ILE A 122 13.49 1.21 -3.92
N GLY A 123 13.14 2.44 -3.54
CA GLY A 123 13.98 3.63 -3.69
C GLY A 123 13.27 4.88 -3.18
N ILE A 124 14.04 5.91 -2.87
CA ILE A 124 13.52 7.21 -2.44
C ILE A 124 14.23 8.34 -3.21
N ARG A 125 13.58 9.51 -3.35
CA ARG A 125 14.17 10.72 -3.93
C ARG A 125 13.58 11.98 -3.32
N PHE A 126 14.35 13.08 -3.35
CA PHE A 126 13.80 14.40 -3.08
C PHE A 126 12.97 14.88 -4.27
N ASN A 127 11.82 15.49 -4.00
CA ASN A 127 10.99 16.19 -4.99
C ASN A 127 10.72 17.62 -4.51
N LEU A 128 11.78 18.42 -4.44
CA LEU A 128 11.75 19.76 -3.86
C LEU A 128 10.98 20.74 -4.76
N TYR A 129 10.12 21.55 -4.16
CA TYR A 129 9.22 22.46 -4.88
C TYR A 129 9.87 23.78 -5.30
N THR A 130 10.96 24.19 -4.65
CA THR A 130 11.70 25.40 -5.01
C THR A 130 13.19 25.11 -5.09
N ASP A 131 13.86 25.85 -5.97
CA ASP A 131 15.29 25.78 -6.22
C ASP A 131 16.12 26.26 -5.03
N SER A 132 15.55 27.09 -4.17
CA SER A 132 16.24 27.76 -3.07
C SER A 132 15.40 27.87 -1.80
N ILE A 133 16.09 27.83 -0.66
CA ILE A 133 15.51 28.05 0.68
C ILE A 133 15.43 29.55 0.94
N LYS A 134 14.28 30.02 1.44
CA LYS A 134 14.15 31.37 2.01
C LYS A 134 14.32 31.32 3.52
N ARG A 135 14.99 32.33 4.09
CA ARG A 135 15.15 32.46 5.55
C ARG A 135 13.83 32.85 6.19
N ASN A 136 13.65 32.42 7.44
CA ASN A 136 12.45 32.67 8.25
C ASN A 136 11.14 32.17 7.59
N ILE A 137 11.23 31.19 6.71
CA ILE A 137 10.12 30.56 6.01
C ILE A 137 10.31 29.04 6.09
N HIS A 138 9.21 28.32 6.31
CA HIS A 138 9.21 26.86 6.29
C HIS A 138 9.48 26.35 4.88
N TYR A 139 10.56 25.59 4.72
CA TYR A 139 10.92 24.93 3.47
C TYR A 139 10.56 23.45 3.56
N TYR A 140 9.47 23.06 2.89
CA TYR A 140 8.96 21.69 2.93
C TYR A 140 9.87 20.71 2.17
N LEU A 141 10.38 19.71 2.87
CA LEU A 141 11.24 18.65 2.36
C LEU A 141 10.40 17.47 1.87
N ASN A 142 9.89 17.58 0.65
CA ASN A 142 9.17 16.48 0.02
C ASN A 142 10.12 15.36 -0.41
N VAL A 143 9.81 14.15 0.03
CA VAL A 143 10.52 12.92 -0.35
C VAL A 143 9.50 11.91 -0.83
N GLU A 144 9.76 11.36 -2.01
CA GLU A 144 8.91 10.34 -2.62
C GLU A 144 9.55 8.96 -2.49
N GLY A 145 8.72 7.95 -2.21
CA GLY A 145 9.07 6.55 -2.28
C GLY A 145 8.62 5.93 -3.59
N LYS A 146 9.53 5.23 -4.28
CA LYS A 146 9.18 4.31 -5.37
C LYS A 146 8.87 2.95 -4.76
N PHE A 147 7.70 2.40 -5.06
CA PHE A 147 7.26 1.11 -4.54
C PHE A 147 7.47 -0.01 -5.56
N SER A 148 7.57 -1.25 -5.09
CA SER A 148 7.69 -2.45 -5.94
C SER A 148 6.46 -2.70 -6.81
N SER A 149 5.33 -2.05 -6.52
CA SER A 149 4.15 -1.98 -7.39
C SER A 149 4.32 -1.07 -8.61
N GLY A 150 5.41 -0.30 -8.68
CA GLY A 150 5.67 0.72 -9.70
C GLY A 150 5.11 2.10 -9.37
N LYS A 151 4.30 2.23 -8.32
CA LYS A 151 3.73 3.52 -7.89
C LYS A 151 4.76 4.37 -7.16
N VAL A 152 4.55 5.69 -7.21
CA VAL A 152 5.37 6.69 -6.51
C VAL A 152 4.46 7.51 -5.63
N TYR A 153 4.77 7.59 -4.34
CA TYR A 153 3.99 8.35 -3.37
C TYR A 153 4.88 9.14 -2.42
N PRO A 154 4.38 10.27 -1.87
CA PRO A 154 5.09 10.99 -0.82
C PRO A 154 5.22 10.09 0.41
N LEU A 155 6.38 10.16 1.05
CA LEU A 155 6.64 9.57 2.36
C LEU A 155 6.60 10.68 3.40
N ASP A 156 6.19 10.35 4.61
CA ASP A 156 6.10 11.29 5.73
C ASP A 156 7.13 10.98 6.83
N THR A 157 7.08 11.75 7.92
CA THR A 157 7.94 11.55 9.09
C THR A 157 7.68 10.24 9.83
N SER A 158 6.60 9.49 9.55
CA SER A 158 6.43 8.13 10.09
C SER A 158 7.44 7.16 9.45
N ALA A 159 7.75 7.37 8.17
CA ALA A 159 8.65 6.54 7.37
C ALA A 159 10.08 7.10 7.30
N LEU A 160 10.24 8.42 7.42
CA LEU A 160 11.51 9.11 7.19
C LEU A 160 12.09 9.74 8.45
N ARG A 161 13.42 9.81 8.49
CA ARG A 161 14.19 10.68 9.37
C ARG A 161 14.90 11.72 8.49
N PHE A 162 14.87 12.97 8.93
CA PHE A 162 15.55 14.08 8.25
C PHE A 162 16.73 14.60 9.07
N ALA A 163 17.71 15.17 8.40
CA ALA A 163 18.75 16.02 8.97
C ALA A 163 19.12 17.14 7.99
N ALA A 164 19.70 18.21 8.52
CA ALA A 164 20.27 19.29 7.74
C ALA A 164 21.61 19.73 8.35
N SER A 165 22.50 20.27 7.51
CA SER A 165 23.76 20.86 8.00
C SER A 165 23.54 22.11 8.84
N ASP A 166 22.46 22.85 8.54
CA ASP A 166 22.14 24.14 9.14
C ASP A 166 20.61 24.28 9.26
N GLY A 167 20.18 25.17 10.17
CA GLY A 167 18.76 25.38 10.47
C GLY A 167 18.16 24.32 11.39
N GLN A 168 16.83 24.37 11.51
CA GLN A 168 16.06 23.47 12.35
C GLN A 168 15.12 22.61 11.51
N ILE A 169 15.19 21.29 11.70
CA ILE A 169 14.22 20.34 11.15
C ILE A 169 12.99 20.31 12.06
N LEU A 170 11.83 20.67 11.50
CA LEU A 170 10.53 20.72 12.15
C LEU A 170 9.57 19.76 11.42
N GLY A 171 9.58 18.49 11.82
CA GLY A 171 8.82 17.46 11.12
C GLY A 171 9.39 17.24 9.71
N GLN A 172 8.69 17.77 8.70
CA GLN A 172 9.09 17.73 7.29
C GLN A 172 9.58 19.07 6.75
N ASP A 173 9.63 20.10 7.59
CA ASP A 173 10.12 21.41 7.18
C ASP A 173 11.55 21.63 7.66
N LEU A 174 12.31 22.38 6.86
CA LEU A 174 13.53 23.04 7.27
C LEU A 174 13.24 24.52 7.50
N LEU A 175 13.63 25.03 8.66
CA LEU A 175 13.56 26.45 9.00
C LEU A 175 14.96 27.01 9.20
N LEU A 176 15.36 27.97 8.37
CA LEU A 176 16.57 28.77 8.57
C LEU A 176 16.26 30.06 9.33
N PRO A 177 17.04 30.44 10.35
CA PRO A 177 16.90 31.73 11.01
C PRO A 177 17.09 32.92 10.06
N LEU A 178 16.46 34.05 10.37
CA LEU A 178 16.54 35.26 9.54
C LEU A 178 17.98 35.80 9.37
N GLN A 179 18.78 35.72 10.43
CA GLN A 179 20.15 36.27 10.50
C GLN A 179 21.23 35.27 10.02
N ASP A 180 20.82 34.10 9.54
CA ASP A 180 21.73 33.09 9.05
C ASP A 180 22.52 33.59 7.82
N THR A 181 23.78 33.18 7.65
CA THR A 181 24.65 33.63 6.54
C THR A 181 25.01 32.52 5.56
N VAL A 182 24.46 31.31 5.74
CA VAL A 182 24.80 30.16 4.91
C VAL A 182 24.29 30.36 3.48
N LYS A 183 25.07 29.87 2.53
CA LYS A 183 24.74 29.98 1.10
C LYS A 183 24.09 28.72 0.55
N THR A 184 24.26 27.61 1.25
CA THR A 184 23.77 26.29 0.85
C THR A 184 23.55 25.46 2.09
N VAL A 185 22.47 24.69 2.13
CA VAL A 185 22.21 23.71 3.19
C VAL A 185 22.28 22.33 2.56
N THR A 186 23.01 21.42 3.20
CA THR A 186 22.88 19.99 2.91
C THR A 186 21.65 19.47 3.64
N VAL A 187 20.71 18.85 2.92
CA VAL A 187 19.58 18.12 3.50
C VAL A 187 19.72 16.63 3.23
N GLU A 188 19.35 15.83 4.22
CA GLU A 188 19.50 14.38 4.22
C GLU A 188 18.20 13.72 4.66
N ALA A 189 17.88 12.58 4.05
CA ALA A 189 16.75 11.75 4.44
C ALA A 189 17.13 10.27 4.46
N TRP A 190 16.69 9.57 5.51
CA TRP A 190 16.82 8.12 5.66
C TRP A 190 15.44 7.48 5.77
N TYR A 191 15.24 6.38 5.04
CA TYR A 191 14.08 5.52 5.24
C TYR A 191 14.26 4.67 6.50
N LYS A 192 13.45 4.92 7.53
CA LYS A 192 13.58 4.27 8.86
C LYS A 192 13.53 2.74 8.78
N PRO A 193 12.64 2.11 7.98
CA PRO A 193 12.57 0.65 7.90
C PRO A 193 13.79 0.00 7.25
N ASN A 194 14.53 0.73 6.39
CA ASN A 194 15.73 0.23 5.75
C ASN A 194 16.69 1.39 5.44
N SER A 195 17.69 1.55 6.31
CA SER A 195 18.67 2.64 6.25
C SER A 195 19.57 2.62 5.00
N LYS A 196 19.54 1.55 4.20
CA LYS A 196 20.20 1.51 2.89
C LYS A 196 19.62 2.55 1.92
N TYR A 197 18.35 2.92 2.10
CA TYR A 197 17.75 4.02 1.34
C TYR A 197 18.04 5.33 2.07
N TYR A 198 19.10 5.98 1.60
CA TYR A 198 19.57 7.27 2.04
C TYR A 198 19.76 8.18 0.83
N ILE A 199 19.32 9.42 0.96
CA ILE A 199 19.48 10.45 -0.06
C ILE A 199 19.97 11.75 0.57
N ARG A 200 20.72 12.51 -0.22
CA ARG A 200 21.28 13.81 0.15
C ARG A 200 21.09 14.78 -0.99
N ALA A 201 20.74 16.02 -0.68
CA ALA A 201 20.70 17.13 -1.62
C ALA A 201 21.41 18.35 -1.03
N GLN A 202 22.01 19.17 -1.90
CA GLN A 202 22.49 20.50 -1.53
C GLN A 202 21.51 21.51 -2.11
N VAL A 203 20.91 22.31 -1.23
CA VAL A 203 19.90 23.30 -1.61
C VAL A 203 20.46 24.70 -1.36
N PRO A 204 20.55 25.57 -2.37
CA PRO A 204 21.03 26.93 -2.18
C PRO A 204 20.05 27.73 -1.31
N VAL A 205 20.59 28.70 -0.58
CA VAL A 205 19.80 29.65 0.21
C VAL A 205 19.70 30.94 -0.59
N LYS A 206 18.50 31.49 -0.72
CA LYS A 206 18.27 32.75 -1.42
C LYS A 206 19.05 33.88 -0.75
N GLN A 207 19.88 34.59 -1.52
CA GLN A 207 20.76 35.65 -0.99
C GLN A 207 20.18 37.05 -1.23
N ALA A 208 19.52 37.26 -2.38
CA ALA A 208 18.92 38.54 -2.71
C ALA A 208 17.50 38.66 -2.12
N PRO A 209 17.09 39.88 -1.71
CA PRO A 209 15.71 40.14 -1.31
C PRO A 209 14.73 39.83 -2.46
N ASP A 210 13.46 39.60 -2.11
CA ASP A 210 12.41 39.47 -3.10
C ASP A 210 12.30 40.79 -3.90
N ASN A 211 12.19 40.68 -5.23
CA ASN A 211 12.03 41.85 -6.08
C ASN A 211 10.55 42.22 -6.16
N ASP A 212 10.08 43.01 -5.21
CA ASP A 212 8.68 43.41 -5.11
C ASP A 212 8.21 44.29 -6.26
N SER A 213 9.13 44.83 -7.08
CA SER A 213 8.78 45.65 -8.26
C SER A 213 8.07 44.86 -9.37
N LEU A 214 8.15 43.52 -9.34
CA LEU A 214 7.45 42.62 -10.26
C LEU A 214 6.05 42.23 -9.78
N LEU A 215 5.67 42.61 -8.55
CA LEU A 215 4.33 42.35 -8.04
C LEU A 215 3.36 43.37 -8.65
N THR A 216 2.37 42.89 -9.39
CA THR A 216 1.27 43.73 -9.85
C THR A 216 0.56 44.32 -8.62
N ASN A 217 0.45 45.64 -8.57
CA ASN A 217 -0.30 46.31 -7.52
C ASN A 217 -1.71 45.69 -7.45
N PRO A 218 -2.20 45.23 -6.29
CA PRO A 218 -3.52 44.62 -6.17
C PRO A 218 -4.65 45.49 -6.74
N ASN A 219 -4.47 46.82 -6.68
CA ASN A 219 -5.42 47.81 -7.22
C ASN A 219 -5.46 47.87 -8.76
N ASP A 220 -4.48 47.28 -9.45
CA ASP A 220 -4.38 47.23 -10.90
C ASP A 220 -4.89 45.91 -11.50
N LEU A 221 -5.13 44.88 -10.68
CA LEU A 221 -5.62 43.56 -11.12
C LEU A 221 -7.00 43.60 -11.80
N PHE A 222 -7.82 44.62 -11.50
CA PHE A 222 -9.18 44.75 -12.01
C PHE A 222 -9.41 45.95 -12.92
N LYS A 223 -8.35 46.69 -13.30
CA LYS A 223 -8.51 47.82 -14.24
C LYS A 223 -8.78 47.28 -15.64
N LYS A 224 -10.05 47.38 -16.06
CA LYS A 224 -10.50 47.01 -17.41
C LYS A 224 -9.66 47.77 -18.44
N LYS A 225 -8.93 47.03 -19.29
CA LYS A 225 -8.17 47.58 -20.40
C LYS A 225 -9.12 48.39 -21.29
N ARG A 226 -9.00 49.72 -21.30
CA ARG A 226 -9.75 50.56 -22.23
C ARG A 226 -9.29 50.20 -23.64
N ARG A 227 -10.21 49.66 -24.46
CA ARG A 227 -10.00 49.48 -25.89
C ARG A 227 -10.02 50.86 -26.54
N ASN A 228 -8.91 51.24 -27.17
CA ASN A 228 -8.88 52.29 -28.18
C ASN A 228 -9.43 51.73 -29.49
#